data_AF-X8IW45-F1
#
_entry.id   AF-X8IW45-F1
#
_cell.length_a   1.000
_cell.length_b   1.000
_cell.length_c   1.000
_cell.angle_alpha   90.00
_cell.angle_beta   90.00
_cell.angle_gamma   90.00
#
_symmetry.space_group_name_H-M   'P 1'
#
loop_
_entity.id
_entity.type
_entity.pdbx_description
1 polymer ?
#
loop_
_entity_poly.entity_id
_entity_poly.type
_entity_poly.pdbx_seq_one_letter_code
_entity_poly.pdbx_strand_id
1 'polypeptide(L)'
;MTSSSSLSESPAKQSSNGRVHSFSILARILGDDRLKADVACKKGMPLVRFKETLKNVGAIIREYATLWTIKENEKDIRERVEELNWFVTLIFGVGGWKKDRAFRADFFLVHLVTSNLFLPSILSLLRPKHQVDFMRAYFANALTWFVAEGRPALDVQGFFQSVTLDPKPNPDSKTPVEKEAKGNPWYTLLAHTLVHPNEHHVKAERALAHGAALYGARSKGCFSYTELKGAEVIDGTLFVRTGGLLMDTMQWNHKVQREGGIDEESGWDLAGLGWN
;
A
#
# COMPACT_ATOMS: atom_id res chain seq x y z
N MET A 1 -32.44 -12.66 -10.34
CA MET A 1 -31.61 -13.74 -9.76
C MET A 1 -30.17 -13.26 -9.73
N THR A 2 -29.72 -12.74 -8.60
CA THR A 2 -28.31 -12.36 -8.38
C THR A 2 -27.91 -12.98 -7.05
N SER A 3 -27.27 -14.14 -7.12
CA SER A 3 -26.72 -14.82 -5.96
C SER A 3 -25.52 -14.01 -5.45
N SER A 4 -25.76 -13.20 -4.43
CA SER A 4 -24.72 -12.64 -3.57
C SER A 4 -24.02 -13.81 -2.88
N SER A 5 -22.90 -14.24 -3.46
CA SER A 5 -22.03 -15.23 -2.81
C SER A 5 -21.33 -14.54 -1.65
N SER A 6 -21.92 -14.64 -0.46
CA SER A 6 -21.23 -14.28 0.78
C SER A 6 -20.02 -15.20 0.92
N LEU A 7 -18.82 -14.65 0.79
CA LEU A 7 -17.60 -15.35 1.19
C LEU A 7 -17.67 -15.54 2.70
N SER A 8 -17.99 -16.77 3.12
CA SER A 8 -18.02 -17.18 4.51
C SER A 8 -16.70 -16.85 5.20
N GLU A 9 -16.78 -16.24 6.37
CA GLU A 9 -15.65 -16.05 7.29
C GLU A 9 -14.94 -17.39 7.49
N SER A 10 -13.71 -17.48 6.98
CA SER A 10 -12.81 -18.56 7.35
C SER A 10 -11.99 -18.08 8.55
N PRO A 11 -11.92 -18.84 9.65
CA PRO A 11 -11.08 -18.50 10.78
C PRO A 11 -9.62 -18.43 10.36
N ALA A 12 -8.83 -17.61 11.05
CA ALA A 12 -7.39 -17.44 10.82
C ALA A 12 -6.70 -18.81 10.78
N LYS A 13 -6.45 -19.31 9.56
CA LYS A 13 -5.64 -20.51 9.38
C LYS A 13 -4.21 -20.12 9.71
N GLN A 14 -3.67 -20.77 10.75
CA GLN A 14 -2.24 -21.06 10.86
C GLN A 14 -1.66 -21.31 9.46
N SER A 15 -0.44 -20.85 9.20
CA SER A 15 0.29 -21.14 7.96
C SER A 15 0.46 -22.67 7.80
N SER A 16 -0.57 -23.34 7.30
CA SER A 16 -0.73 -24.79 7.41
C SER A 16 0.13 -25.54 6.39
N ASN A 17 1.25 -24.98 5.94
CA ASN A 17 2.10 -25.54 4.89
C ASN A 17 3.55 -25.00 4.85
N GLY A 18 4.07 -24.34 5.89
CA GLY A 18 5.44 -23.79 5.84
C GLY A 18 5.65 -22.67 4.80
N ARG A 19 4.55 -22.02 4.37
CA ARG A 19 4.55 -20.90 3.42
C ARG A 19 4.83 -19.60 4.17
N VAL A 20 5.82 -18.82 3.72
CA VAL A 20 6.14 -17.51 4.33
C VAL A 20 5.22 -16.43 3.74
N HIS A 21 4.59 -15.65 4.61
CA HIS A 21 3.76 -14.51 4.27
C HIS A 21 4.62 -13.25 4.05
N SER A 22 4.18 -12.34 3.17
CA SER A 22 4.85 -11.10 2.79
C SER A 22 5.13 -10.22 4.00
N PHE A 23 4.21 -10.15 4.97
CA PHE A 23 4.42 -9.46 6.25
C PHE A 23 5.53 -10.09 7.10
N SER A 24 5.69 -11.42 7.10
CA SER A 24 6.85 -12.02 7.79
C SER A 24 8.16 -11.65 7.09
N ILE A 25 8.18 -11.64 5.76
CA ILE A 25 9.34 -11.19 4.98
C ILE A 25 9.65 -9.72 5.27
N LEU A 26 8.63 -8.87 5.33
CA LEU A 26 8.74 -7.46 5.68
C LEU A 26 9.35 -7.27 7.07
N ALA A 27 8.90 -8.03 8.06
CA ALA A 27 9.42 -8.00 9.42
C ALA A 27 10.91 -8.35 9.46
N ARG A 28 11.32 -9.40 8.73
CA ARG A 28 12.72 -9.80 8.64
C ARG A 28 13.58 -8.76 7.93
N ILE A 29 13.09 -8.15 6.85
CA ILE A 29 13.75 -7.02 6.18
C ILE A 29 13.91 -5.83 7.13
N LEU A 30 12.86 -5.49 7.88
CA LEU A 30 12.90 -4.41 8.88
C LEU A 30 13.94 -4.65 9.98
N GLY A 31 14.20 -5.92 10.32
CA GLY A 31 15.23 -6.34 11.28
C GLY A 31 16.62 -6.57 10.68
N ASP A 32 16.80 -6.51 9.36
CA ASP A 32 18.10 -6.75 8.71
C ASP A 32 18.90 -5.45 8.57
N ASP A 33 20.02 -5.40 9.28
CA ASP A 33 20.95 -4.28 9.29
C ASP A 33 21.68 -4.09 7.96
N ARG A 34 21.80 -5.15 7.15
CA ARG A 34 22.37 -5.09 5.80
C ARG A 34 21.49 -4.30 4.84
N LEU A 35 20.21 -4.10 5.18
CA LEU A 35 19.21 -3.39 4.38
C LEU A 35 18.87 -2.01 4.96
N LYS A 36 19.65 -1.49 5.91
CA LYS A 36 19.45 -0.14 6.44
C LYS A 36 19.76 0.94 5.39
N ALA A 37 19.18 2.12 5.59
CA ALA A 37 19.65 3.34 4.95
C ALA A 37 21.16 3.51 5.14
N ASP A 38 21.84 4.18 4.22
CA ASP A 38 23.30 4.30 4.11
C ASP A 38 24.11 3.04 3.81
N VAL A 39 23.53 1.85 4.04
CA VAL A 39 24.09 0.55 3.63
C VAL A 39 23.55 0.15 2.26
N ALA A 40 22.23 0.16 2.09
CA ALA A 40 21.57 -0.21 0.83
C ALA A 40 21.86 0.80 -0.29
N CYS A 41 21.73 2.09 0.01
CA CYS A 41 22.06 3.20 -0.90
C CYS A 41 22.37 4.46 -0.07
N LYS A 42 22.74 5.57 -0.72
CA LYS A 42 22.87 6.89 -0.07
C LYS A 42 21.64 7.75 -0.28
N LYS A 43 21.39 8.70 0.62
CA LYS A 43 20.36 9.73 0.40
C LYS A 43 20.67 10.47 -0.90
N GLY A 44 19.68 10.59 -1.78
CA GLY A 44 19.89 11.15 -3.11
C GLY A 44 18.68 11.01 -4.00
N MET A 45 18.87 11.23 -5.30
CA MET A 45 17.80 11.15 -6.29
C MET A 45 17.18 9.75 -6.34
N PRO A 46 15.84 9.61 -6.45
CA PRO A 46 15.17 8.31 -6.33
C PRO A 46 15.70 7.21 -7.25
N LEU A 47 15.92 7.53 -8.53
CA LEU A 47 16.45 6.55 -9.49
C LEU A 47 17.91 6.16 -9.21
N VAL A 48 18.67 7.04 -8.54
CA VAL A 48 20.02 6.72 -8.05
C VAL A 48 19.92 5.77 -6.86
N ARG A 49 19.03 6.06 -5.89
CA ARG A 49 18.75 5.19 -4.73
C ARG A 49 18.34 3.79 -5.16
N PHE A 50 17.46 3.68 -6.14
CA PHE A 50 17.03 2.39 -6.69
C PHE A 50 18.18 1.61 -7.33
N LYS A 51 18.98 2.26 -8.19
CA LYS A 51 20.14 1.64 -8.85
C LYS A 51 21.20 1.20 -7.83
N GLU A 52 21.49 2.03 -6.83
CA GLU A 52 22.42 1.70 -5.75
C GLU A 52 21.92 0.54 -4.90
N THR A 53 20.63 0.53 -4.55
CA THR A 53 20.00 -0.57 -3.80
C THR A 53 20.16 -1.90 -4.53
N LEU A 54 19.89 -1.93 -5.85
CA LEU A 54 20.11 -3.12 -6.67
C LEU A 54 21.58 -3.54 -6.69
N LYS A 55 22.50 -2.59 -6.86
CA LYS A 55 23.94 -2.85 -6.93
C LYS A 55 24.50 -3.38 -5.61
N ASN A 56 24.12 -2.77 -4.49
CA ASN A 56 24.75 -3.01 -3.19
C ASN A 56 24.11 -4.19 -2.46
N VAL A 57 22.78 -4.33 -2.53
CA VAL A 57 22.02 -5.28 -1.70
C VAL A 57 20.96 -6.08 -2.49
N GLY A 58 20.96 -6.01 -3.82
CA GLY A 58 20.00 -6.72 -4.66
C GLY A 58 20.02 -8.26 -4.47
N ALA A 59 21.19 -8.84 -4.18
CA ALA A 59 21.30 -10.26 -3.84
C ALA A 59 20.55 -10.61 -2.55
N ILE A 60 20.67 -9.78 -1.52
CA ILE A 60 19.99 -9.96 -0.22
C ILE A 60 18.47 -9.79 -0.39
N ILE A 61 18.03 -8.79 -1.16
CA ILE A 61 16.60 -8.60 -1.48
C ILE A 61 16.06 -9.84 -2.20
N ARG A 62 16.84 -10.41 -3.13
CA ARG A 62 16.46 -11.65 -3.83
C ARG A 62 16.35 -12.83 -2.87
N GLU A 63 17.25 -12.98 -1.90
CA GLU A 63 17.14 -14.02 -0.85
C GLU A 63 15.78 -13.93 -0.15
N TYR A 64 15.40 -12.74 0.32
CA TYR A 64 14.09 -12.52 0.93
C TYR A 64 12.91 -12.76 -0.02
N ALA A 65 13.01 -12.27 -1.26
CA ALA A 65 11.97 -12.47 -2.27
C ALA A 65 11.73 -13.97 -2.57
N THR A 66 12.78 -14.80 -2.51
CA THR A 66 12.65 -16.26 -2.77
C THR A 66 11.86 -17.02 -1.70
N LEU A 67 11.75 -16.46 -0.48
CA LEU A 67 10.91 -17.01 0.57
C LEU A 67 9.41 -16.92 0.22
N TRP A 68 9.05 -15.99 -0.65
CA TRP A 68 7.68 -15.80 -1.12
C TRP A 68 7.33 -16.78 -2.23
N THR A 69 6.92 -17.98 -1.83
CA THR A 69 6.62 -19.08 -2.75
C THR A 69 5.19 -19.00 -3.30
N ILE A 70 5.02 -19.38 -4.56
CA ILE A 70 3.72 -19.43 -5.23
C ILE A 70 3.59 -20.76 -5.95
N LYS A 71 2.51 -21.49 -5.69
CA LYS A 71 2.16 -22.71 -6.40
C LYS A 71 1.43 -22.34 -7.69
N GLU A 72 1.70 -23.07 -8.76
CA GLU A 72 1.06 -22.88 -10.08
C GLU A 72 -0.39 -23.39 -10.11
N ASN A 73 -1.24 -22.82 -9.25
CA ASN A 73 -2.68 -23.06 -9.26
C ASN A 73 -3.45 -21.78 -8.92
N GLU A 74 -4.66 -21.69 -9.45
CA GLU A 74 -5.47 -20.47 -9.40
C GLU A 74 -5.76 -19.99 -7.96
N LYS A 75 -5.98 -20.92 -7.03
CA LYS A 75 -6.25 -20.60 -5.63
C LYS A 75 -5.05 -19.89 -4.99
N ASP A 76 -3.87 -20.49 -5.10
CA ASP A 76 -2.64 -19.97 -4.48
C ASP A 76 -2.25 -18.61 -5.07
N ILE A 77 -2.49 -18.43 -6.37
CA ILE A 77 -2.27 -17.18 -7.11
C ILE A 77 -3.21 -16.09 -6.62
N ARG A 78 -4.52 -16.36 -6.52
CA ARG A 78 -5.48 -15.38 -5.97
C ARG A 78 -5.16 -14.98 -4.53
N GLU A 79 -4.76 -15.93 -3.69
CA GLU A 79 -4.32 -15.65 -2.33
C GLU A 79 -3.08 -14.75 -2.31
N ARG A 80 -2.09 -14.96 -3.21
CA ARG A 80 -0.93 -14.07 -3.32
C ARG A 80 -1.28 -12.67 -3.86
N VAL A 81 -2.27 -12.56 -4.73
CA VAL A 81 -2.76 -11.24 -5.20
C VAL A 81 -3.39 -10.47 -4.03
N GLU A 82 -4.21 -11.12 -3.20
CA GLU A 82 -4.73 -10.50 -1.98
C GLU A 82 -3.57 -10.06 -1.06
N GLU A 83 -2.63 -10.96 -0.80
CA GLU A 83 -1.48 -10.68 0.05
C GLU A 83 -0.60 -9.52 -0.46
N LEU A 84 -0.45 -9.37 -1.79
CA LEU A 84 0.22 -8.22 -2.38
C LEU A 84 -0.55 -6.91 -2.18
N ASN A 85 -1.89 -6.92 -2.28
CA ASN A 85 -2.71 -5.74 -1.98
C ASN A 85 -2.47 -5.24 -0.55
N TRP A 86 -2.46 -6.15 0.41
CA TRP A 86 -2.15 -5.85 1.81
C TRP A 86 -0.72 -5.32 1.97
N PHE A 87 0.25 -5.96 1.33
CA PHE A 87 1.65 -5.57 1.39
C PHE A 87 1.89 -4.15 0.87
N VAL A 88 1.45 -3.84 -0.36
CA VAL A 88 1.71 -2.53 -0.98
C VAL A 88 0.95 -1.41 -0.26
N THR A 89 -0.27 -1.68 0.21
CA THR A 89 -1.05 -0.70 0.98
C THR A 89 -0.39 -0.41 2.33
N LEU A 90 0.12 -1.44 3.01
CA LEU A 90 0.78 -1.29 4.30
C LEU A 90 2.06 -0.45 4.18
N ILE A 91 2.95 -0.76 3.24
CA ILE A 91 4.22 -0.02 3.10
C ILE A 91 4.01 1.42 2.66
N PHE A 92 2.96 1.71 1.88
CA PHE A 92 2.59 3.07 1.51
C PHE A 92 1.92 3.82 2.66
N GLY A 93 0.81 3.31 3.19
CA GLY A 93 0.01 3.97 4.22
C GLY A 93 0.68 4.02 5.58
N VAL A 94 1.14 2.88 6.10
CA VAL A 94 1.80 2.85 7.43
C VAL A 94 3.24 3.36 7.33
N GLY A 95 3.93 3.09 6.23
CA GLY A 95 5.30 3.59 6.03
C GLY A 95 5.37 5.11 5.93
N GLY A 96 4.40 5.75 5.28
CA GLY A 96 4.33 7.21 5.16
C GLY A 96 3.81 7.92 6.43
N TRP A 97 3.19 7.17 7.35
CA TRP A 97 2.55 7.75 8.54
C TRP A 97 3.47 7.79 9.76
N LYS A 98 3.34 8.87 10.54
CA LYS A 98 3.90 9.04 11.88
C LYS A 98 2.95 9.87 12.73
N LYS A 99 2.98 9.68 14.05
CA LYS A 99 2.10 10.38 14.99
C LYS A 99 2.39 11.89 15.09
N ASP A 100 3.64 12.29 14.86
CA ASP A 100 4.20 13.60 15.16
C ASP A 100 4.46 14.48 13.92
N ARG A 101 4.03 14.04 12.73
CA ARG A 101 4.15 14.80 11.49
C ARG A 101 3.01 14.49 10.53
N ALA A 102 2.87 15.34 9.51
CA ALA A 102 1.98 15.08 8.38
C ALA A 102 2.38 13.78 7.65
N PHE A 103 1.39 13.14 7.02
CA PHE A 103 1.60 11.98 6.17
C PHE A 103 2.53 12.35 5.01
N ARG A 104 3.48 11.45 4.70
CA ARG A 104 4.35 11.57 3.53
C ARG A 104 3.87 10.59 2.48
N ALA A 105 3.18 11.09 1.46
CA ALA A 105 2.73 10.30 0.32
C ALA A 105 3.90 10.01 -0.61
N ASP A 106 4.58 8.87 -0.40
CA ASP A 106 5.75 8.50 -1.22
C ASP A 106 5.36 8.22 -2.68
N PHE A 107 5.99 8.94 -3.61
CA PHE A 107 5.69 8.84 -5.03
C PHE A 107 5.94 7.43 -5.57
N PHE A 108 7.01 6.75 -5.17
CA PHE A 108 7.36 5.45 -5.74
C PHE A 108 6.57 4.31 -5.11
N LEU A 109 6.25 4.39 -3.82
CA LEU A 109 5.41 3.39 -3.16
C LEU A 109 3.95 3.49 -3.62
N VAL A 110 3.43 4.68 -3.97
CA VAL A 110 2.08 4.78 -4.55
C VAL A 110 2.00 4.10 -5.91
N HIS A 111 3.09 4.07 -6.69
CA HIS A 111 3.12 3.32 -7.95
C HIS A 111 2.89 1.83 -7.71
N LEU A 112 3.41 1.27 -6.61
CA LEU A 112 3.13 -0.12 -6.23
C LEU A 112 1.65 -0.33 -5.89
N VAL A 113 0.99 0.62 -5.25
CA VAL A 113 -0.47 0.55 -4.98
C VAL A 113 -1.26 0.61 -6.28
N THR A 114 -0.94 1.56 -7.15
CA THR A 114 -1.68 1.79 -8.41
C THR A 114 -1.46 0.68 -9.43
N SER A 115 -0.23 0.16 -9.59
CA SER A 115 0.02 -0.96 -10.51
C SER A 115 -0.59 -2.26 -10.02
N ASN A 116 -0.73 -2.44 -8.70
CA ASN A 116 -1.29 -3.65 -8.11
C ASN A 116 -2.76 -3.86 -8.51
N LEU A 117 -3.51 -2.77 -8.77
CA LEU A 117 -4.88 -2.81 -9.29
C LEU A 117 -5.00 -3.61 -10.60
N PHE A 118 -3.96 -3.61 -11.43
CA PHE A 118 -3.97 -4.27 -12.75
C PHE A 118 -3.50 -5.73 -12.71
N LEU A 119 -2.99 -6.23 -11.57
CA LEU A 119 -2.50 -7.61 -11.49
C LEU A 119 -3.56 -8.63 -11.94
N PRO A 120 -4.83 -8.61 -11.49
CA PRO A 120 -5.81 -9.61 -11.92
C PRO A 120 -6.02 -9.61 -13.45
N SER A 121 -6.04 -8.43 -14.07
CA SER A 121 -6.23 -8.27 -15.51
C SER A 121 -5.02 -8.75 -16.32
N ILE A 122 -3.79 -8.53 -15.84
CA ILE A 122 -2.59 -9.03 -16.50
C ILE A 122 -2.49 -10.54 -16.33
N LEU A 123 -2.71 -11.04 -15.11
CA LEU A 123 -2.60 -12.46 -14.80
C LEU A 123 -3.59 -13.31 -15.61
N SER A 124 -4.81 -12.83 -15.86
CA SER A 124 -5.80 -13.56 -16.66
C SER A 124 -5.38 -13.83 -18.11
N LEU A 125 -4.40 -13.08 -18.62
CA LEU A 125 -3.83 -13.25 -19.98
C LEU A 125 -2.63 -14.20 -20.00
N LEU A 126 -2.10 -14.59 -18.85
CA LEU A 126 -0.87 -15.35 -18.72
C LEU A 126 -1.15 -16.82 -18.41
N ARG A 127 -0.26 -17.71 -18.88
CA ARG A 127 -0.23 -19.12 -18.45
C ARG A 127 0.20 -19.21 -16.98
N PRO A 128 -0.21 -20.24 -16.21
CA PRO A 128 0.08 -20.35 -14.77
C PRO A 128 1.55 -20.14 -14.39
N LYS A 129 2.48 -20.73 -15.15
CA LYS A 129 3.91 -20.51 -14.95
C LYS A 129 4.32 -19.03 -15.06
N HIS A 130 3.84 -18.33 -16.09
CA HIS A 130 4.14 -16.90 -16.30
C HIS A 130 3.44 -16.00 -15.29
N GLN A 131 2.27 -16.40 -14.77
CA GLN A 131 1.63 -15.72 -13.64
C GLN A 131 2.54 -15.75 -12.41
N VAL A 132 3.11 -16.92 -12.10
CA VAL A 132 4.05 -17.09 -11.00
C VAL A 132 5.32 -16.27 -11.22
N ASP A 133 5.94 -16.36 -12.40
CA ASP A 133 7.16 -15.60 -12.72
C ASP A 133 6.94 -14.09 -12.60
N PHE A 134 5.82 -13.58 -13.14
CA PHE A 134 5.46 -12.17 -13.07
C PHE A 134 5.25 -11.70 -11.62
N MET A 135 4.49 -12.43 -10.81
CA MET A 135 4.26 -12.05 -9.42
C MET A 135 5.55 -12.08 -8.59
N ARG A 136 6.44 -13.06 -8.81
CA ARG A 136 7.74 -13.12 -8.11
C ARG A 136 8.61 -11.91 -8.47
N ALA A 137 8.62 -11.51 -9.74
CA ALA A 137 9.32 -10.31 -10.18
C ALA A 137 8.70 -9.04 -9.58
N TYR A 138 7.37 -8.94 -9.57
CA TYR A 138 6.64 -7.83 -8.95
C TYR A 138 6.96 -7.67 -7.47
N PHE A 139 6.92 -8.78 -6.71
CA PHE A 139 7.22 -8.76 -5.28
C PHE A 139 8.67 -8.35 -5.00
N ALA A 140 9.64 -8.89 -5.76
CA ALA A 140 11.04 -8.47 -5.63
C ALA A 140 11.23 -6.97 -5.94
N ASN A 141 10.51 -6.44 -6.94
CA ASN A 141 10.52 -5.01 -7.25
C ASN A 141 9.91 -4.17 -6.12
N ALA A 142 8.81 -4.62 -5.53
CA ALA A 142 8.18 -3.95 -4.39
C ALA A 142 9.10 -3.90 -3.16
N LEU A 143 9.80 -5.00 -2.86
CA LEU A 143 10.83 -5.04 -1.81
C LEU A 143 11.98 -4.08 -2.11
N THR A 144 12.43 -4.02 -3.36
CA THR A 144 13.53 -3.14 -3.79
C THR A 144 13.18 -1.67 -3.58
N TRP A 145 12.00 -1.23 -4.01
CA TRP A 145 11.53 0.14 -3.77
C TRP A 145 11.40 0.43 -2.28
N PHE A 146 10.81 -0.47 -1.49
CA PHE A 146 10.70 -0.27 -0.04
C PHE A 146 12.07 -0.06 0.63
N VAL A 147 13.09 -0.81 0.22
CA VAL A 147 14.47 -0.66 0.73
C VAL A 147 15.11 0.63 0.20
N ALA A 148 14.93 0.97 -1.07
CA ALA A 148 15.44 2.21 -1.66
C ALA A 148 14.83 3.47 -1.01
N GLU A 149 13.57 3.39 -0.57
CA GLU A 149 12.89 4.42 0.23
C GLU A 149 13.35 4.46 1.70
N GLY A 150 14.46 3.77 2.02
CA GLY A 150 15.10 3.83 3.33
C GLY A 150 14.46 2.90 4.36
N ARG A 151 13.54 2.02 3.94
CA ARG A 151 12.94 0.98 4.79
C ARG A 151 12.35 1.58 6.08
N PRO A 152 11.40 2.52 5.98
CA PRO A 152 10.90 3.24 7.14
C PRO A 152 10.37 2.29 8.21
N ALA A 153 10.63 2.60 9.48
CA ALA A 153 10.06 1.85 10.59
C ALA A 153 8.52 1.97 10.57
N LEU A 154 7.82 0.86 10.76
CA LEU A 154 6.36 0.79 10.72
C LEU A 154 5.79 0.80 12.13
N ASP A 155 4.99 1.82 12.46
CA ASP A 155 4.19 1.85 13.69
C ASP A 155 2.75 1.43 13.38
N VAL A 156 2.57 0.13 13.14
CA VAL A 156 1.26 -0.46 12.77
C VAL A 156 0.24 -0.19 13.87
N GLN A 157 0.61 -0.41 15.13
CA GLN A 157 -0.28 -0.18 16.27
C GLN A 157 -0.72 1.28 16.36
N GLY A 158 0.24 2.22 16.30
CA GLY A 158 -0.04 3.65 16.36
C GLY A 158 -0.92 4.12 15.21
N PHE A 159 -0.71 3.59 14.00
CA PHE A 159 -1.53 3.92 12.83
C PHE A 159 -3.00 3.55 13.04
N PHE A 160 -3.28 2.31 13.44
CA PHE A 160 -4.66 1.84 13.66
C PHE A 160 -5.33 2.50 14.88
N GLN A 161 -4.56 3.02 15.84
CA GLN A 161 -5.07 3.78 16.98
C GLN A 161 -5.36 5.24 16.65
N SER A 162 -4.61 5.86 15.74
CA SER A 162 -4.60 7.31 15.57
C SER A 162 -5.29 7.80 14.29
N VAL A 163 -5.26 7.02 13.22
CA VAL A 163 -5.86 7.43 11.94
C VAL A 163 -7.40 7.28 12.03
N THR A 164 -8.16 8.15 11.37
CA THR A 164 -9.64 8.06 11.41
C THR A 164 -10.16 6.98 10.45
N LEU A 165 -11.31 6.39 10.78
CA LEU A 165 -12.09 5.51 9.89
C LEU A 165 -13.07 6.27 9.00
N ASP A 166 -13.30 7.54 9.31
CA ASP A 166 -14.27 8.42 8.66
C ASP A 166 -13.56 9.71 8.22
N PRO A 167 -12.65 9.61 7.23
CA PRO A 167 -11.91 10.77 6.73
C PRO A 167 -12.86 11.73 6.00
N LYS A 168 -12.75 13.01 6.32
CA LYS A 168 -13.64 14.07 5.84
C LYS A 168 -12.85 15.38 5.68
N PRO A 169 -13.26 16.25 4.75
CA PRO A 169 -12.72 17.61 4.70
C PRO A 169 -12.99 18.31 6.02
N ASN A 170 -12.03 19.12 6.47
CA ASN A 170 -12.26 19.98 7.62
C ASN A 170 -13.39 20.95 7.25
N PRO A 171 -14.44 21.12 8.07
CA PRO A 171 -15.51 22.05 7.77
C PRO A 171 -14.96 23.48 7.83
N ASP A 172 -14.51 24.00 6.69
CA ASP A 172 -14.25 25.42 6.54
C ASP A 172 -15.58 26.17 6.75
N SER A 173 -15.58 27.14 7.66
CA SER A 173 -16.74 27.94 8.08
C SER A 173 -17.42 28.76 6.96
N LYS A 174 -16.95 28.63 5.70
CA LYS A 174 -17.39 29.42 4.55
C LYS A 174 -17.92 28.58 3.38
N THR A 175 -17.81 27.26 3.43
CA THR A 175 -18.31 26.38 2.37
C THR A 175 -19.58 25.72 2.87
N PRO A 176 -20.72 25.81 2.15
CA PRO A 176 -21.87 24.99 2.48
C PRO A 176 -21.39 23.54 2.47
N VAL A 177 -21.44 22.87 3.62
CA VAL A 177 -21.25 21.43 3.69
C VAL A 177 -22.37 20.84 2.86
N GLU A 178 -22.12 20.58 1.58
CA GLU A 178 -22.92 19.63 0.82
C GLU A 178 -23.04 18.42 1.72
N LYS A 179 -24.27 17.97 2.01
CA LYS A 179 -24.54 16.94 3.02
C LYS A 179 -23.64 15.74 2.72
N GLU A 180 -22.52 15.65 3.44
CA GLU A 180 -21.58 14.56 3.26
C GLU A 180 -22.34 13.26 3.40
N ALA A 181 -22.04 12.30 2.54
CA ALA A 181 -22.73 11.04 2.53
C ALA A 181 -22.60 10.39 3.91
N LYS A 182 -23.72 10.24 4.63
CA LYS A 182 -23.75 9.43 5.85
C LYS A 182 -23.60 7.96 5.43
N GLY A 183 -22.58 7.27 5.93
CA GLY A 183 -22.39 5.84 5.68
C GLY A 183 -20.97 5.49 5.24
N ASN A 184 -20.83 4.81 4.09
CA ASN A 184 -19.55 4.33 3.61
C ASN A 184 -18.60 5.51 3.27
N PRO A 185 -17.47 5.67 3.98
CA PRO A 185 -16.53 6.79 3.80
C PRO A 185 -15.93 6.87 2.38
N TRP A 186 -15.93 5.78 1.63
CA TRP A 186 -15.47 5.77 0.23
C TRP A 186 -16.30 6.68 -0.68
N TYR A 187 -17.58 6.93 -0.37
CA TYR A 187 -18.38 7.86 -1.16
C TYR A 187 -17.85 9.29 -1.07
N THR A 188 -17.46 9.72 0.12
CA THR A 188 -16.85 11.05 0.33
C THR A 188 -15.48 11.13 -0.35
N LEU A 189 -14.59 10.15 -0.09
CA LEU A 189 -13.25 10.12 -0.69
C LEU A 189 -13.31 10.17 -2.22
N LEU A 190 -14.10 9.30 -2.85
CA LEU A 190 -14.17 9.21 -4.32
C LEU A 190 -14.83 10.43 -4.95
N ALA A 191 -15.83 11.04 -4.30
CA ALA A 191 -16.47 12.26 -4.80
C ALA A 191 -15.48 13.43 -4.88
N HIS A 192 -14.65 13.62 -3.84
CA HIS A 192 -13.62 14.66 -3.82
C HIS A 192 -12.44 14.33 -4.75
N THR A 193 -12.11 13.05 -4.91
CA THR A 193 -11.00 12.64 -5.77
C THR A 193 -11.29 12.81 -7.26
N LEU A 194 -12.54 12.58 -7.71
CA LEU A 194 -12.87 12.49 -9.13
C LEU A 194 -12.51 13.76 -9.93
N VAL A 195 -12.55 14.92 -9.28
CA VAL A 195 -12.25 16.23 -9.89
C VAL A 195 -10.80 16.68 -9.68
N HIS A 196 -9.98 15.89 -9.00
CA HIS A 196 -8.61 16.23 -8.67
C HIS A 196 -7.71 16.12 -9.92
N PRO A 197 -6.85 17.12 -10.23
CA PRO A 197 -6.05 17.12 -11.46
C PRO A 197 -4.85 16.17 -11.42
N ASN A 198 -4.33 15.86 -10.23
CA ASN A 198 -3.23 14.90 -10.09
C ASN A 198 -3.73 13.47 -10.38
N GLU A 199 -3.30 12.88 -11.48
CA GLU A 199 -3.80 11.57 -11.89
C GLU A 199 -3.23 10.43 -11.06
N HIS A 200 -2.06 10.59 -10.44
CA HIS A 200 -1.49 9.60 -9.52
C HIS A 200 -2.38 9.43 -8.30
N HIS A 201 -2.91 10.55 -7.80
CA HIS A 201 -3.84 10.57 -6.69
C HIS A 201 -5.16 9.86 -7.06
N VAL A 202 -5.77 10.19 -8.20
CA VAL A 202 -7.00 9.52 -8.69
C VAL A 202 -6.80 8.02 -8.88
N LYS A 203 -5.66 7.61 -9.44
CA LYS A 203 -5.30 6.19 -9.61
C LYS A 203 -5.18 5.49 -8.25
N ALA A 204 -4.57 6.14 -7.27
CA ALA A 204 -4.31 5.58 -5.94
C ALA A 204 -5.60 5.36 -5.17
N GLU A 205 -6.47 6.37 -5.08
CA GLU A 205 -7.77 6.24 -4.40
C GLU A 205 -8.65 5.17 -5.03
N ARG A 206 -8.66 5.08 -6.36
CA ARG A 206 -9.37 4.00 -7.07
C ARG A 206 -8.80 2.62 -6.71
N ALA A 207 -7.48 2.48 -6.63
CA ALA A 207 -6.83 1.23 -6.26
C ALA A 207 -7.14 0.83 -4.81
N LEU A 208 -7.09 1.79 -3.88
CA LEU A 208 -7.40 1.58 -2.47
C LEU A 208 -8.89 1.24 -2.27
N ALA A 209 -9.80 1.94 -2.95
CA ALA A 209 -11.23 1.64 -2.94
C ALA A 209 -11.54 0.24 -3.47
N HIS A 210 -10.84 -0.17 -4.54
CA HIS A 210 -10.95 -1.53 -5.07
C HIS A 210 -10.47 -2.58 -4.06
N GLY A 211 -9.31 -2.35 -3.43
CA GLY A 211 -8.80 -3.20 -2.35
C GLY A 211 -9.79 -3.30 -1.18
N ALA A 212 -10.41 -2.19 -0.79
CA ALA A 212 -11.44 -2.16 0.25
C ALA A 212 -12.72 -2.91 -0.16
N ALA A 213 -13.13 -2.84 -1.42
CA ALA A 213 -14.30 -3.58 -1.89
C ALA A 213 -14.09 -5.10 -1.81
N LEU A 214 -12.87 -5.58 -2.05
CA LEU A 214 -12.54 -7.00 -2.00
C LEU A 214 -12.21 -7.48 -0.59
N TYR A 215 -11.48 -6.69 0.19
CA TYR A 215 -10.81 -7.12 1.41
C TYR A 215 -11.16 -6.26 2.64
N GLY A 216 -12.01 -5.24 2.49
CA GLY A 216 -12.40 -4.32 3.57
C GLY A 216 -13.23 -4.94 4.68
N ALA A 217 -13.76 -6.15 4.47
CA ALA A 217 -14.46 -6.91 5.50
C ALA A 217 -13.54 -7.81 6.34
N ARG A 218 -12.23 -7.88 6.06
CA ARG A 218 -11.29 -8.67 6.86
C ARG A 218 -11.25 -8.13 8.30
N SER A 219 -11.45 -9.02 9.27
CA SER A 219 -11.40 -8.69 10.69
C SER A 219 -9.97 -8.64 11.21
N LYS A 220 -9.80 -8.01 12.39
CA LYS A 220 -8.55 -8.04 13.14
C LYS A 220 -8.15 -9.48 13.47
N GLY A 221 -6.85 -9.71 13.62
CA GLY A 221 -6.29 -11.02 13.93
C GLY A 221 -6.04 -11.91 12.72
N CYS A 222 -6.54 -11.57 11.53
CA CYS A 222 -6.27 -12.33 10.29
C CYS A 222 -4.78 -12.48 9.99
N PHE A 223 -3.93 -11.54 10.40
CA PHE A 223 -2.48 -11.56 10.15
C PHE A 223 -1.64 -11.83 11.40
N SER A 224 -2.26 -12.23 12.52
CA SER A 224 -1.59 -12.50 13.80
C SER A 224 -0.54 -13.62 13.75
N TYR A 225 -0.61 -14.49 12.73
CA TYR A 225 0.34 -15.57 12.52
C TYR A 225 1.65 -15.12 11.84
N THR A 226 1.75 -13.86 11.41
CA THR A 226 2.92 -13.32 10.71
C THR A 226 3.94 -12.76 11.70
N GLU A 227 5.19 -12.56 11.27
CA GLU A 227 6.25 -12.03 12.15
C GLU A 227 6.23 -10.49 12.28
N LEU A 228 5.32 -9.81 11.56
CA LEU A 228 5.22 -8.36 11.60
C LEU A 228 4.61 -7.90 12.93
N LYS A 229 5.37 -7.10 13.68
CA LYS A 229 4.92 -6.49 14.94
C LYS A 229 3.64 -5.66 14.71
N GLY A 230 2.59 -5.95 15.47
CA GLY A 230 1.30 -5.27 15.38
C GLY A 230 0.39 -5.81 14.27
N ALA A 231 0.74 -6.92 13.60
CA ALA A 231 -0.10 -7.50 12.55
C ALA A 231 -1.47 -7.96 13.04
N GLU A 232 -1.63 -8.23 14.33
CA GLU A 232 -2.88 -8.61 14.96
C GLU A 232 -3.96 -7.51 14.90
N VAL A 233 -3.59 -6.23 14.78
CA VAL A 233 -4.55 -5.13 14.66
C VAL A 233 -4.89 -4.75 13.23
N ILE A 234 -4.18 -5.30 12.25
CA ILE A 234 -4.44 -5.04 10.82
C ILE A 234 -5.80 -5.64 10.47
N ASP A 235 -6.68 -4.80 9.92
CA ASP A 235 -8.00 -5.17 9.41
C ASP A 235 -8.32 -4.44 8.09
N GLY A 236 -9.49 -4.71 7.54
CA GLY A 236 -10.05 -4.11 6.32
C GLY A 236 -10.02 -2.59 6.27
N THR A 237 -9.89 -1.91 7.41
CA THR A 237 -9.88 -0.45 7.47
C THR A 237 -8.54 0.15 7.06
N LEU A 238 -7.49 -0.66 6.85
CA LEU A 238 -6.21 -0.20 6.31
C LEU A 238 -6.39 0.67 5.05
N PHE A 239 -7.25 0.23 4.13
CA PHE A 239 -7.44 0.90 2.84
C PHE A 239 -8.06 2.29 3.00
N VAL A 240 -9.14 2.43 3.78
CA VAL A 240 -9.82 3.73 3.95
C VAL A 240 -8.98 4.70 4.77
N ARG A 241 -8.28 4.20 5.79
CA ARG A 241 -7.32 5.00 6.59
C ARG A 241 -6.22 5.58 5.70
N THR A 242 -5.70 4.75 4.79
CA THR A 242 -4.66 5.16 3.84
C THR A 242 -5.19 6.19 2.84
N GLY A 243 -6.40 5.99 2.30
CA GLY A 243 -7.05 6.97 1.40
C GLY A 243 -7.30 8.31 2.10
N GLY A 244 -7.77 8.28 3.35
CA GLY A 244 -7.95 9.49 4.15
C GLY A 244 -6.67 10.33 4.31
N LEU A 245 -5.55 9.68 4.67
CA LEU A 245 -4.26 10.36 4.78
C LEU A 245 -3.75 10.90 3.44
N LEU A 246 -3.96 10.15 2.36
CA LEU A 246 -3.59 10.59 1.02
C LEU A 246 -4.40 11.82 0.62
N MET A 247 -5.71 11.80 0.86
CA MET A 247 -6.60 12.92 0.60
C MET A 247 -6.25 14.17 1.40
N ASP A 248 -5.90 14.03 2.69
CA ASP A 248 -5.40 15.15 3.50
C ASP A 248 -4.13 15.76 2.88
N THR A 249 -3.23 14.93 2.37
CA THR A 249 -1.97 15.37 1.74
C THR A 249 -2.20 16.05 0.39
N MET A 250 -3.13 15.52 -0.40
CA MET A 250 -3.47 16.02 -1.74
C MET A 250 -4.49 17.17 -1.71
N GLN A 251 -5.03 17.50 -0.53
CA GLN A 251 -5.99 18.56 -0.26
C GLN A 251 -7.40 18.30 -0.81
N TRP A 252 -8.35 18.10 0.11
CA TRP A 252 -9.79 17.89 -0.18
C TRP A 252 -10.46 18.91 -1.11
N ASN A 253 -9.99 20.17 -1.08
CA ASN A 253 -10.60 21.31 -1.76
C ASN A 253 -9.75 21.83 -2.92
N HIS A 254 -8.99 20.95 -3.60
CA HIS A 254 -8.16 21.37 -4.72
C HIS A 254 -9.01 22.08 -5.79
N LYS A 255 -8.80 23.40 -5.93
CA LYS A 255 -9.38 24.19 -7.02
C LYS A 255 -8.37 24.21 -8.14
N VAL A 256 -8.75 23.71 -9.32
CA VAL A 256 -7.95 23.82 -10.54
C VAL A 256 -7.65 25.29 -10.81
N GLN A 257 -6.43 25.74 -10.49
CA GLN A 257 -5.95 27.03 -10.95
C GLN A 257 -5.59 26.87 -12.43
N ARG A 258 -6.30 27.58 -13.31
CA ARG A 258 -6.11 27.50 -14.77
C ARG A 258 -4.81 28.15 -15.25
N GLU A 259 -3.99 28.68 -14.35
CA GLU A 259 -2.77 29.41 -14.71
C GLU A 259 -1.54 28.60 -14.29
N GLY A 260 -0.89 28.00 -15.30
CA GLY A 260 0.50 27.56 -15.19
C GLY A 260 0.71 26.08 -14.85
N GLY A 261 0.42 25.18 -15.80
CA GLY A 261 0.85 23.78 -15.74
C GLY A 261 0.20 22.95 -14.63
N ILE A 262 0.06 21.64 -14.85
CA ILE A 262 -0.26 20.72 -13.76
C ILE A 262 1.09 20.30 -13.18
N ASP A 263 1.40 20.73 -11.96
CA ASP A 263 2.52 20.15 -11.22
C ASP A 263 2.09 18.78 -10.68
N GLU A 264 2.24 17.75 -11.53
CA GLU A 264 1.89 16.36 -11.23
C GLU A 264 2.68 15.80 -10.03
N GLU A 265 3.77 16.45 -9.61
CA GLU A 265 4.60 16.04 -8.48
C GLU A 265 4.26 16.81 -7.18
N SER A 266 3.47 17.88 -7.26
CA SER A 266 3.07 18.66 -6.08
C SER A 266 2.37 17.76 -5.05
N GLY A 267 2.86 17.82 -3.80
CA GLY A 267 2.33 17.03 -2.68
C GLY A 267 2.91 15.61 -2.52
N TRP A 268 3.68 15.11 -3.48
CA TRP A 268 4.35 13.81 -3.37
C TRP A 268 5.72 13.89 -2.72
N ASP A 269 6.07 12.87 -1.93
CA ASP A 269 7.38 12.73 -1.34
C ASP A 269 8.34 12.00 -2.29
N LEU A 270 9.44 12.67 -2.63
CA LEU A 270 10.55 12.14 -3.43
C LEU A 270 11.84 11.94 -2.62
N ALA A 271 11.85 12.38 -1.36
CA ALA A 271 13.01 12.32 -0.47
C ALA A 271 13.20 10.93 0.14
N GLY A 272 12.13 10.15 0.20
CA GLY A 272 12.07 8.79 0.69
C GLY A 272 11.87 8.70 2.20
N LEU A 273 11.00 7.77 2.59
CA LEU A 273 10.37 7.75 3.91
C LEU A 273 11.32 7.47 5.08
N GLY A 274 12.34 6.66 4.85
CA GLY A 274 13.37 6.29 5.83
C GLY A 274 14.53 7.28 5.91
N TRP A 275 14.55 8.31 5.05
CA TRP A 275 15.56 9.35 5.03
C TRP A 275 15.00 10.58 5.74
N ASN A 276 15.34 10.75 7.03
CA ASN A 276 15.14 12.01 7.73
C ASN A 276 16.50 12.69 7.83
#